data_AF-A0A7W5DZC1-F1
#
_entry.id   AF-A0A7W5DZC1-F1
#
_cell.length_a   1.000
_cell.length_b   1.000
_cell.length_c   1.000
_cell.angle_alpha   90.00
_cell.angle_beta   90.00
_cell.angle_gamma   90.00
#
_symmetry.space_group_name_H-M   'P 1'
#
loop_
_entity.id
_entity.type
_entity.pdbx_description
1 polymer ?
#
loop_
_entity_poly.entity_id
_entity_poly.type
_entity_poly.pdbx_seq_one_letter_code
_entity_poly.pdbx_strand_id
1 'polypeptide(L)'
;MAGTSPETSATPSVNSAPSTELSIWWVGSTDSLLHREFVRWIESPDSPRRPESTWKLTIADEATPSLPRLTGHATDTRGSIIGIVIWTVPENGISDLLKRIANVCRIKPGYRHITAGLVSPAEQRLLTEVGVTAHVQHAGEWPRCAAVLTCQK
;
A
#
# COMPACT_ATOMS: atom_id res chain seq x y z
N MET A 1 40.83 23.16 39.49
CA MET A 1 40.20 23.82 38.33
C MET A 1 39.96 22.77 37.27
N ALA A 2 38.71 22.66 36.82
CA ALA A 2 38.25 21.69 35.83
C ALA A 2 38.34 22.27 34.40
N GLY A 3 38.34 21.37 33.41
CA GLY A 3 38.17 21.68 31.98
C GLY A 3 39.35 21.17 31.14
N THR A 4 39.21 20.44 30.04
CA THR A 4 38.03 20.10 29.25
C THR A 4 38.44 18.92 28.33
N SER A 5 37.67 17.83 28.30
CA SER A 5 37.80 16.80 27.26
C SER A 5 37.02 17.24 26.03
N PRO A 6 37.53 17.08 24.78
CA PRO A 6 36.72 17.34 23.60
C PRO A 6 35.75 16.18 23.38
N GLU A 7 34.46 16.50 23.45
CA GLU A 7 33.36 15.66 22.92
C GLU A 7 33.57 15.48 21.42
N THR A 8 33.97 14.28 21.02
CA THR A 8 33.85 13.84 19.63
C THR A 8 32.37 13.73 19.30
N SER A 9 31.93 14.59 18.38
CA SER A 9 30.58 14.64 17.85
C SER A 9 30.10 13.26 17.39
N ALA A 10 29.18 12.67 18.14
CA ALA A 10 28.35 11.58 17.63
C ALA A 10 27.37 12.18 16.62
N THR A 11 27.73 12.16 15.33
CA THR A 11 26.75 12.31 14.25
C THR A 11 25.65 11.26 14.47
N PRO A 12 24.37 11.63 14.60
CA PRO A 12 23.31 10.64 14.60
C PRO A 12 23.28 10.00 13.21
N SER A 13 23.82 8.79 13.12
CA SER A 13 23.74 7.97 11.91
C SER A 13 22.29 7.81 11.51
N VAL A 14 21.96 8.48 10.39
CA VAL A 14 21.00 8.10 9.35
C VAL A 14 20.03 6.99 9.78
N ASN A 15 18.86 7.42 10.25
CA ASN A 15 17.57 6.75 10.12
C ASN A 15 17.64 5.23 9.81
N SER A 16 18.15 4.45 10.76
CA SER A 16 18.30 2.98 10.70
C SER A 16 16.95 2.26 10.88
N ALA A 17 15.92 2.73 10.18
CA ALA A 17 14.68 1.99 10.07
C ALA A 17 14.90 0.83 9.07
N PRO A 18 14.49 -0.39 9.41
CA PRO A 18 14.76 -1.58 8.59
C PRO A 18 14.23 -1.40 7.17
N SER A 19 14.93 -1.95 6.19
CA SER A 19 14.46 -2.09 4.81
C SER A 19 13.12 -2.81 4.82
N THR A 20 12.03 -2.08 4.64
CA THR A 20 10.71 -2.69 4.56
C THR A 20 10.55 -3.17 3.12
N GLU A 21 10.68 -4.47 2.90
CA GLU A 21 10.22 -5.11 1.68
C GLU A 21 8.69 -4.96 1.65
N LEU A 22 8.19 -4.14 0.72
CA LEU A 22 6.76 -3.90 0.58
C LEU A 22 6.23 -4.74 -0.59
N SER A 23 5.36 -5.69 -0.27
CA SER A 23 4.66 -6.47 -1.28
C SER A 23 3.35 -5.78 -1.67
N ILE A 24 3.15 -5.63 -2.98
CA ILE A 24 1.97 -5.00 -3.57
C ILE A 24 1.30 -6.02 -4.49
N TRP A 25 0.01 -6.24 -4.29
CA TRP A 25 -0.81 -7.09 -5.14
C TRP A 25 -1.74 -6.21 -5.97
N TRP A 26 -1.56 -6.21 -7.28
CA TRP A 26 -2.50 -5.60 -8.21
C TRP A 26 -3.53 -6.64 -8.62
N VAL A 27 -4.81 -6.39 -8.36
CA VAL A 27 -5.90 -7.32 -8.64
C VAL A 27 -6.79 -6.74 -9.74
N GLY A 28 -6.87 -7.47 -10.87
CA GLY A 28 -7.67 -7.09 -12.03
C GLY A 28 -6.87 -6.48 -13.17
N SER A 29 -7.55 -5.76 -14.06
CA SER A 29 -6.98 -5.32 -15.34
C SER A 29 -5.71 -4.48 -15.21
N THR A 30 -4.67 -4.89 -15.92
CA THR A 30 -3.39 -4.17 -16.06
C THR A 30 -3.34 -3.27 -17.30
N ASP A 31 -4.36 -3.34 -18.15
CA ASP A 31 -4.49 -2.54 -19.39
C ASP A 31 -5.00 -1.12 -19.13
N SER A 32 -5.18 -0.75 -17.86
CA SER A 32 -5.64 0.58 -17.46
C SER A 32 -4.52 1.62 -17.41
N LEU A 33 -4.86 2.88 -17.69
CA LEU A 33 -3.96 4.02 -17.45
C LEU A 33 -3.53 4.08 -15.97
N LEU A 34 -4.44 3.74 -15.06
CA LEU A 34 -4.18 3.72 -13.62
C LEU A 34 -3.05 2.76 -13.26
N HIS A 35 -3.01 1.55 -13.86
CA HIS A 35 -1.93 0.60 -13.64
C HIS A 35 -0.58 1.13 -14.14
N ARG A 36 -0.54 1.61 -15.38
CA ARG A 36 0.71 2.12 -15.99
C ARG A 36 1.29 3.29 -15.20
N GLU A 37 0.42 4.20 -14.77
CA GLU A 37 0.80 5.38 -14.02
C GLU A 37 1.20 5.06 -12.58
N PHE A 38 0.58 4.04 -11.97
CA PHE A 38 1.05 3.48 -10.72
C PHE A 38 2.48 2.96 -10.88
N VAL A 39 2.72 2.02 -11.82
CA VAL A 39 4.06 1.45 -12.06
C VAL A 39 5.10 2.54 -12.30
N ARG A 40 4.79 3.51 -13.16
CA ARG A 40 5.68 4.65 -13.42
C ARG A 40 6.00 5.45 -12.16
N TRP A 41 4.99 5.77 -11.35
CA TRP A 41 5.18 6.57 -10.14
C TRP A 41 6.02 5.81 -9.10
N ILE A 42 5.78 4.52 -8.91
CA ILE A 42 6.50 3.74 -7.89
C ILE A 42 7.97 3.49 -8.24
N GLU A 43 8.30 3.51 -9.53
CA GLU A 43 9.66 3.43 -10.07
C GLU A 43 10.36 4.80 -10.14
N SER A 44 9.60 5.89 -10.03
CA SER A 44 10.14 7.25 -10.11
C SER A 44 10.94 7.67 -8.87
N PRO A 45 11.77 8.73 -8.97
CA PRO A 45 12.42 9.33 -7.80
C PRO A 45 11.44 9.89 -6.75
N ASP A 46 10.22 10.25 -7.17
CA ASP A 46 9.15 10.77 -6.31
C ASP A 46 8.34 9.64 -5.64
N SER A 47 8.75 8.39 -5.85
CA SER A 47 8.20 7.24 -5.17
C SER A 47 8.42 7.40 -3.66
N PRO A 48 7.42 7.09 -2.81
CA PRO A 48 7.57 7.14 -1.36
C PRO A 48 8.42 5.96 -0.82
N ARG A 49 9.09 5.23 -1.71
CA ARG A 49 10.04 4.16 -1.42
C ARG A 49 11.25 4.72 -0.69
N ARG A 50 11.61 4.12 0.44
CA ARG A 50 12.88 4.43 1.12
C ARG A 50 14.05 3.90 0.28
N PRO A 51 15.25 4.52 0.32
CA PRO A 51 16.40 4.12 -0.50
C PRO A 51 16.76 2.63 -0.42
N GLU A 52 16.61 2.03 0.76
CA GLU A 52 16.92 0.62 1.05
C GLU A 52 15.71 -0.33 0.86
N SER A 53 14.53 0.18 0.50
CA SER A 53 13.31 -0.62 0.37
C SER A 53 13.18 -1.21 -1.04
N THR A 54 12.82 -2.49 -1.12
CA THR A 54 12.39 -3.16 -2.35
C THR A 54 10.88 -3.20 -2.42
N TRP A 55 10.32 -2.88 -3.59
CA TRP A 55 8.89 -3.02 -3.85
C TRP A 55 8.69 -4.22 -4.76
N LYS A 56 7.81 -5.13 -4.34
CA LYS A 56 7.48 -6.32 -5.12
C LYS A 56 6.04 -6.21 -5.60
N LEU A 57 5.87 -5.94 -6.89
CA LEU A 57 4.57 -5.93 -7.54
C LEU A 57 4.20 -7.33 -8.03
N THR A 58 3.09 -7.86 -7.55
CA THR A 58 2.50 -9.13 -7.99
C THR A 58 1.19 -8.84 -8.70
N ILE A 59 1.04 -9.29 -9.93
CA ILE A 59 -0.23 -9.23 -10.66
C ILE A 59 -1.04 -10.47 -10.29
N ALA A 60 -2.22 -10.26 -9.71
CA ALA A 60 -3.21 -11.29 -9.45
C ALA A 60 -4.33 -11.16 -10.49
N ASP A 61 -4.87 -12.30 -10.91
CA ASP A 61 -6.07 -12.35 -11.72
C ASP A 61 -7.26 -11.71 -10.99
N GLU A 62 -8.36 -11.44 -11.69
CA GLU A 62 -9.57 -10.84 -11.10
C GLU A 62 -10.18 -11.67 -9.97
N ALA A 63 -9.70 -12.90 -9.74
CA ALA A 63 -10.12 -13.72 -8.61
C ALA A 63 -9.62 -13.16 -7.27
N THR A 64 -9.98 -13.83 -6.17
CA THR A 64 -9.47 -13.45 -4.85
C THR A 64 -7.95 -13.67 -4.83
N PRO A 65 -7.12 -12.65 -4.53
CA PRO A 65 -5.67 -12.79 -4.57
C PRO A 65 -5.20 -13.85 -3.58
N SER A 66 -4.25 -14.68 -3.99
CA SER A 66 -3.57 -15.61 -3.09
C SER A 66 -2.59 -14.84 -2.21
N LEU A 67 -3.12 -14.25 -1.14
CA LEU A 67 -2.34 -13.53 -0.14
C LEU A 67 -1.71 -14.53 0.84
N PRO A 68 -0.40 -14.42 1.15
CA PRO A 68 0.23 -15.21 2.20
C PRO A 68 -0.60 -15.20 3.49
N ARG A 69 -0.68 -16.33 4.21
CA ARG A 69 -1.22 -16.31 5.57
C ARG A 69 -0.20 -15.59 6.44
N LEU A 70 -0.58 -14.45 6.98
CA LEU A 70 0.20 -13.78 8.00
C LEU A 70 -0.05 -14.52 9.30
N THR A 71 0.93 -15.32 9.74
CA THR A 71 0.87 -16.03 11.02
C THR A 71 1.22 -15.05 12.13
N GLY A 72 0.19 -14.46 12.74
CA GLY A 72 0.30 -13.35 13.70
C GLY A 72 -0.39 -12.09 13.18
N HIS A 73 -0.65 -11.12 14.07
CA HIS A 73 -1.00 -9.78 13.63
C HIS A 73 0.05 -9.34 12.61
N ALA A 74 -0.42 -8.90 11.44
CA ALA A 74 0.38 -8.51 10.28
C ALA A 74 1.17 -7.23 10.54
N THR A 75 1.99 -7.30 11.56
CA THR A 75 2.90 -6.29 12.01
C THR A 75 4.25 -6.99 12.03
N ASP A 76 5.28 -6.39 11.44
CA ASP A 76 6.63 -6.76 11.88
C ASP A 76 6.74 -6.65 13.42
N THR A 77 7.85 -7.08 14.01
CA THR A 77 8.08 -6.95 15.46
C THR A 77 7.96 -5.51 16.01
N ARG A 78 7.66 -4.52 15.15
CA ARG A 78 7.50 -3.09 15.44
C ARG A 78 6.11 -2.52 15.07
N GLY A 79 5.14 -3.29 14.57
CA GLY A 79 3.80 -2.75 14.26
C GLY A 79 3.50 -2.47 12.78
N SER A 80 4.38 -2.81 11.83
CA SER A 80 4.29 -2.35 10.43
C SER A 80 3.57 -3.32 9.49
N ILE A 81 2.65 -2.80 8.66
CA ILE A 81 1.84 -3.60 7.74
C ILE A 81 2.68 -4.27 6.65
N ILE A 82 2.39 -5.55 6.41
CA ILE A 82 3.20 -6.47 5.60
C ILE A 82 2.85 -6.39 4.10
N GLY A 83 1.76 -5.71 3.70
CA GLY A 83 1.31 -5.77 2.31
C GLY A 83 0.16 -4.87 1.91
N ILE A 84 0.09 -4.57 0.61
CA ILE A 84 -0.92 -3.68 0.01
C ILE A 84 -1.62 -4.37 -1.13
N VAL A 85 -2.95 -4.35 -1.12
CA VAL A 85 -3.78 -4.90 -2.19
C VAL A 85 -4.47 -3.75 -2.91
N ILE A 86 -4.16 -3.59 -4.19
CA ILE A 86 -4.78 -2.61 -5.08
C ILE A 86 -5.81 -3.34 -5.94
N TRP A 87 -7.07 -2.96 -5.83
CA TRP A 87 -8.16 -3.56 -6.60
C TRP A 87 -8.60 -2.65 -7.72
N THR A 88 -8.61 -3.18 -8.94
CA THR A 88 -9.18 -2.47 -10.09
C THR A 88 -10.69 -2.49 -10.01
N VAL A 89 -11.33 -1.35 -10.22
CA VAL A 89 -12.79 -1.23 -10.29
C VAL A 89 -13.26 -1.69 -11.67
N PRO A 90 -14.12 -2.72 -11.75
CA PRO A 90 -14.67 -3.19 -13.02
C PRO A 90 -15.63 -2.16 -13.66
N GLU A 91 -15.67 -2.13 -14.99
CA GLU A 91 -16.59 -1.24 -15.75
C GLU A 91 -18.07 -1.61 -15.55
N ASN A 92 -18.36 -2.87 -15.26
CA ASN A 92 -19.72 -3.39 -15.07
C ASN A 92 -20.27 -3.19 -13.65
N GLY A 93 -19.53 -2.50 -12.77
CA GLY A 93 -19.97 -2.12 -11.43
C GLY A 93 -19.22 -2.83 -10.30
N ILE A 94 -19.42 -2.33 -9.07
CA ILE A 94 -18.55 -2.68 -7.93
C ILE A 94 -19.11 -3.74 -6.98
N SER A 95 -20.35 -4.19 -7.16
CA SER A 95 -21.04 -5.06 -6.19
C SER A 95 -20.26 -6.33 -5.84
N ASP A 96 -19.71 -7.02 -6.85
CA ASP A 96 -18.91 -8.23 -6.61
C ASP A 96 -17.50 -7.90 -6.14
N LEU A 97 -16.96 -6.73 -6.50
CA LEU A 97 -15.72 -6.24 -5.92
C LEU A 97 -15.86 -6.02 -4.41
N LEU A 98 -16.93 -5.37 -3.95
CA LEU A 98 -17.19 -5.14 -2.53
C LEU A 98 -17.23 -6.44 -1.74
N LYS A 99 -17.92 -7.47 -2.24
CA LYS A 99 -17.98 -8.79 -1.60
C LYS A 99 -16.60 -9.44 -1.50
N ARG A 100 -15.78 -9.35 -2.55
CA ARG A 100 -14.41 -9.87 -2.57
C ARG A 100 -13.52 -9.15 -1.56
N ILE A 101 -13.55 -7.81 -1.56
CA ILE A 101 -12.79 -7.00 -0.60
C ILE A 101 -13.19 -7.35 0.83
N ALA A 102 -14.49 -7.29 1.14
CA ALA A 102 -15.00 -7.61 2.48
C ALA A 102 -14.59 -9.01 2.94
N ASN A 103 -14.65 -10.01 2.04
CA ASN A 103 -14.19 -11.35 2.35
C ASN A 103 -12.69 -11.36 2.67
N VAL A 104 -11.84 -10.76 1.84
CA VAL A 104 -10.39 -10.69 2.07
C VAL A 104 -10.06 -9.97 3.37
N CYS A 105 -10.65 -8.80 3.65
CA CYS A 105 -10.43 -8.09 4.90
C CYS A 105 -10.78 -8.94 6.13
N ARG A 106 -11.83 -9.78 6.02
CA ARG A 106 -12.25 -10.72 7.07
C ARG A 106 -11.30 -11.90 7.24
N ILE A 107 -10.85 -12.52 6.15
CA ILE A 107 -10.05 -13.77 6.19
C ILE A 107 -8.53 -13.56 6.21
N LYS A 108 -8.08 -12.36 5.83
CA LYS A 108 -6.68 -11.95 5.72
C LYS A 108 -6.53 -10.53 6.30
N PRO A 109 -6.76 -10.35 7.61
CA PRO A 109 -6.64 -9.04 8.22
C PRO A 109 -5.19 -8.54 8.15
N GLY A 110 -5.04 -7.23 8.07
CA GLY A 110 -3.74 -6.56 8.17
C GLY A 110 -3.08 -6.17 6.86
N TYR A 111 -3.70 -6.46 5.72
CA TYR A 111 -3.35 -5.82 4.45
C TYR A 111 -4.03 -4.45 4.35
N ARG A 112 -3.36 -3.46 3.75
CA ARG A 112 -4.05 -2.22 3.34
C ARG A 112 -4.69 -2.42 1.98
N HIS A 113 -5.89 -1.88 1.83
CA HIS A 113 -6.65 -2.02 0.60
C HIS A 113 -6.80 -0.65 -0.07
N ILE A 114 -6.44 -0.59 -1.34
CA ILE A 114 -6.64 0.57 -2.21
C ILE A 114 -7.54 0.12 -3.36
N THR A 115 -8.44 0.97 -3.83
CA THR A 115 -9.17 0.72 -5.07
C THR A 115 -8.84 1.75 -6.14
N ALA A 116 -8.84 1.33 -7.40
CA ALA A 116 -8.45 2.14 -8.54
C ALA A 116 -9.50 2.02 -9.67
N GLY A 117 -10.15 3.13 -10.02
CA GLY A 117 -11.09 3.20 -11.14
C GLY A 117 -12.31 4.07 -10.85
N LEU A 118 -13.28 4.07 -11.76
CA LEU A 118 -14.43 4.97 -11.66
C LEU A 118 -15.48 4.44 -10.68
N VAL A 119 -15.81 5.23 -9.66
CA VAL A 119 -16.94 4.99 -8.76
C VAL A 119 -17.71 6.28 -8.52
N SER A 120 -19.00 6.14 -8.21
CA SER A 120 -19.82 7.23 -7.70
C SER A 120 -19.50 7.55 -6.24
N PRO A 121 -19.89 8.73 -5.72
CA PRO A 121 -19.71 9.05 -4.31
C PRO A 121 -20.41 8.08 -3.34
N ALA A 122 -21.53 7.47 -3.77
CA ALA A 122 -22.23 6.48 -2.96
C ALA A 122 -21.42 5.17 -2.87
N GLU A 123 -20.88 4.72 -3.98
CA GLU A 123 -19.99 3.56 -4.07
C GLU A 123 -18.68 3.77 -3.30
N GLN A 124 -18.13 4.98 -3.30
CA GLN A 124 -16.95 5.31 -2.51
C GLN A 124 -17.19 5.12 -1.01
N ARG A 125 -18.38 5.44 -0.50
CA ARG A 125 -18.74 5.17 0.91
C ARG A 125 -18.75 3.67 1.20
N LEU A 126 -19.35 2.88 0.32
CA LEU A 126 -19.38 1.42 0.45
C LEU A 126 -17.97 0.81 0.45
N LEU A 127 -17.07 1.34 -0.37
CA LEU A 127 -15.66 0.93 -0.37
C LEU A 127 -15.01 1.15 1.00
N THR A 128 -15.21 2.32 1.61
CA THR A 128 -14.71 2.60 2.96
C THR A 128 -15.32 1.67 4.00
N GLU A 129 -16.63 1.39 3.93
CA GLU A 129 -17.32 0.48 4.85
C GLU A 129 -16.76 -0.95 4.82
N VAL A 130 -16.30 -1.43 3.66
CA VAL A 130 -15.70 -2.77 3.53
C VAL A 130 -14.21 -2.81 3.86
N GLY A 131 -13.61 -1.70 4.30
CA GLY A 131 -12.22 -1.65 4.77
C GLY A 131 -11.19 -1.11 3.75
N VAL A 132 -11.65 -0.46 2.68
CA VAL A 132 -10.74 0.23 1.75
C VAL A 132 -10.18 1.49 2.41
N THR A 133 -8.85 1.60 2.41
CA THR A 133 -8.10 2.69 3.04
C THR A 133 -7.99 3.92 2.14
N ALA A 134 -7.89 3.73 0.82
CA ALA A 134 -7.86 4.82 -0.15
C ALA A 134 -8.48 4.42 -1.48
N HIS A 135 -8.95 5.41 -2.21
CA HIS A 135 -9.51 5.25 -3.55
C HIS A 135 -8.81 6.21 -4.51
N VAL A 136 -8.48 5.72 -5.71
CA VAL A 136 -7.83 6.45 -6.80
C VAL A 136 -8.75 6.41 -8.00
N GLN A 137 -9.30 7.57 -8.38
CA GLN A 137 -10.16 7.69 -9.55
C GLN A 137 -9.35 8.12 -10.78
N HIS A 138 -8.29 8.89 -10.57
CA HIS A 138 -7.43 9.42 -11.62
C HIS A 138 -5.96 9.12 -11.38
N ALA A 139 -5.20 8.94 -12.47
CA ALA A 139 -3.78 8.58 -12.41
C ALA A 139 -2.92 9.56 -11.60
N GLY A 140 -3.21 10.87 -11.67
CA GLY A 140 -2.49 11.89 -10.92
C GLY A 140 -2.71 11.84 -9.40
N GLU A 141 -3.57 10.96 -8.90
CA GLU A 141 -3.90 10.86 -7.48
C GLU A 141 -3.04 9.85 -6.73
N TRP A 142 -2.28 9.01 -7.44
CA TRP A 142 -1.38 8.03 -6.84
C TRP A 142 -0.45 8.63 -5.75
N PRO A 143 0.17 9.81 -5.94
CA PRO A 143 0.95 10.46 -4.89
C PRO A 143 0.20 10.70 -3.57
N ARG A 144 -1.14 10.88 -3.60
CA ARG A 144 -1.96 11.07 -2.39
C ARG A 144 -2.04 9.79 -1.56
N CYS A 145 -1.80 8.63 -2.15
CA CYS A 145 -1.76 7.34 -1.47
C CYS A 145 -0.39 7.05 -0.82
N ALA A 146 0.59 7.95 -0.89
CA ALA A 146 1.93 7.73 -0.34
C ALA A 146 1.93 7.30 1.13
N ALA A 147 1.14 7.97 1.99
CA ALA A 147 1.02 7.60 3.40
C ALA A 147 0.38 6.22 3.61
N VAL A 148 -0.52 5.81 2.71
CA VAL A 148 -1.08 4.46 2.70
C VAL A 148 0.01 3.46 2.38
N LEU A 149 0.84 3.75 1.37
CA LEU A 149 1.93 2.88 0.94
C LEU A 149 3.05 2.73 1.98
N THR A 150 3.42 3.80 2.67
CA THR A 150 4.55 3.82 3.62
C THR A 150 4.15 3.48 5.05
N CYS A 151 2.86 3.21 5.28
CA CYS A 151 2.31 2.93 6.60
C CYS A 151 2.52 4.05 7.63
N GLN A 152 2.72 5.29 7.17
CA GLN A 152 2.75 6.45 8.04
C GLN A 152 1.32 6.76 8.50
N LYS A 153 1.15 6.97 9.82
CA LYS A 153 -0.09 7.46 10.43
C LYS A 153 -0.19 8.95 10.24
#